data_AF-A0A1Y1N2A6-F1
#
_entry.id   AF-A0A1Y1N2A6-F1
#
_cell.length_a   1.000
_cell.length_b   1.000
_cell.length_c   1.000
_cell.angle_alpha   90.00
_cell.angle_beta   90.00
_cell.angle_gamma   90.00
#
_symmetry.space_group_name_H-M   'P 1'
#
loop_
_entity.id
_entity.type
_entity.pdbx_description
1 polymer ?
#
loop_
_entity_poly.entity_id
_entity_poly.type
_entity_poly.pdbx_seq_one_letter_code
_entity_poly.pdbx_strand_id
1 'polypeptide(L)'
;QSTIDAASPLVNIIHTRVNREQDTSSSSCPGYLCHSVVMAVDTIVSEPSLVATLQISDQARDQAHTLLRLADEASDSHISAESQAEIAKQQKHLFTSISHLRGLHRNACISARETKAQTAEARQEVDRLHLQLQNLYYEQRHLQGEISACESYDHKYQQLPLIPVDEFLAQHPEHATDDEDELMVARIDHERTEREALEQQRQELLKRKQKLIAENKRRKDDLANLDQDLEKFIDAAKPILELFEKAP
;
A
#
# COMPACT_ATOMS: atom_id res chain seq x y z
N GLN A 1 -8.91 -6.77 -32.78
CA GLN A 1 -9.58 -7.14 -31.51
C GLN A 1 -8.52 -7.12 -30.41
N SER A 2 -8.20 -5.93 -29.89
CA SER A 2 -8.87 -5.24 -28.75
C SER A 2 -8.29 -5.73 -27.41
N THR A 3 -7.23 -5.10 -26.89
CA THR A 3 -7.22 -3.94 -25.96
C THR A 3 -7.92 -4.21 -24.62
N ILE A 4 -7.15 -4.11 -23.53
CA ILE A 4 -7.39 -3.52 -22.20
C ILE A 4 -6.10 -3.83 -21.41
N ASP A 5 -5.07 -2.98 -21.44
CA ASP A 5 -4.84 -1.81 -20.58
C ASP A 5 -5.06 -2.04 -19.08
N ALA A 6 -3.96 -2.24 -18.36
CA ALA A 6 -3.84 -1.95 -16.93
C ALA A 6 -2.37 -1.62 -16.60
N ALA A 7 -2.02 -0.35 -16.82
CA ALA A 7 -0.76 0.24 -16.38
C ALA A 7 -0.80 0.49 -14.86
N SER A 8 0.28 0.11 -14.18
CA SER A 8 0.54 0.36 -12.76
C SER A 8 0.61 1.86 -12.42
N PRO A 9 0.01 2.33 -11.31
CA PRO A 9 0.20 3.68 -10.83
C PRO A 9 1.37 3.70 -9.82
N LEU A 10 2.59 3.76 -10.34
CA LEU A 10 3.74 4.26 -9.58
C LEU A 10 4.22 5.50 -10.32
N VAL A 11 3.84 6.67 -9.80
CA VAL A 11 4.51 7.98 -9.92
C VAL A 11 3.47 9.05 -9.59
N ASN A 12 3.61 9.68 -8.41
CA ASN A 12 3.45 11.13 -8.20
C ASN A 12 3.21 11.42 -6.71
N ILE A 13 4.26 11.82 -5.99
CA ILE A 13 4.15 12.77 -4.87
C ILE A 13 5.38 13.69 -4.88
N ILE A 14 5.16 14.90 -5.40
CA ILE A 14 5.68 16.21 -4.96
C ILE A 14 7.18 16.51 -5.16
N HIS A 15 7.46 17.35 -6.16
CA HIS A 15 8.48 18.40 -6.06
C HIS A 15 7.98 19.68 -6.73
N THR A 16 7.70 20.72 -5.94
CA THR A 16 7.28 22.05 -6.36
C THR A 16 8.43 23.05 -6.36
N ARG A 17 8.48 23.87 -7.43
CA ARG A 17 9.13 25.21 -7.58
C ARG A 17 10.67 25.21 -7.57
N VAL A 18 11.37 25.93 -8.45
CA VAL A 18 11.27 27.36 -8.78
C VAL A 18 11.81 27.62 -10.21
N ASN A 19 11.03 28.35 -11.02
CA ASN A 19 11.51 29.00 -12.25
C ASN A 19 12.46 30.14 -11.89
N ARG A 20 13.62 30.22 -12.56
CA ARG A 20 14.37 31.47 -12.65
C ARG A 20 15.02 31.59 -14.03
N GLU A 21 14.63 32.66 -14.69
CA GLU A 21 14.98 33.10 -16.03
C GLU A 21 16.51 33.23 -16.21
N GLN A 22 17.00 32.81 -17.37
CA GLN A 22 18.31 33.21 -17.89
C GLN A 22 18.06 34.16 -19.06
N ASP A 23 18.14 35.46 -18.80
CA ASP A 23 18.42 36.46 -19.82
C ASP A 23 19.90 36.86 -19.69
N THR A 24 20.70 36.42 -20.66
CA THR A 24 22.08 36.86 -20.85
C THR A 24 22.09 38.01 -21.86
N SER A 25 21.96 39.25 -21.37
CA SER A 25 22.27 40.45 -22.14
C SER A 25 23.57 41.10 -21.65
N SER A 26 24.53 41.14 -22.56
CA SER A 26 25.76 41.93 -22.54
C SER A 26 25.58 43.38 -22.07
N SER A 27 26.43 43.86 -21.16
CA SER A 27 26.88 45.26 -21.15
C SER A 27 28.16 45.44 -20.34
N SER A 28 28.87 46.52 -20.64
CA SER A 28 30.30 46.77 -20.48
C SER A 28 30.57 47.80 -19.36
N CYS A 29 31.68 47.59 -18.62
CA CYS A 29 32.47 48.57 -17.82
C CYS A 29 31.79 49.27 -16.61
N PRO A 30 32.54 49.96 -15.71
CA PRO A 30 33.96 49.86 -15.30
C PRO A 30 34.14 49.75 -13.76
N GLY A 31 35.37 49.49 -13.31
CA GLY A 31 35.70 49.21 -11.91
C GLY A 31 35.56 50.38 -10.94
N TYR A 32 34.68 50.22 -9.94
CA TYR A 32 34.71 50.88 -8.62
C TYR A 32 33.87 50.05 -7.65
N LEU A 33 34.31 48.84 -7.29
CA LEU A 33 33.50 47.93 -6.45
C LEU A 33 34.23 47.31 -5.25
N CYS A 34 35.49 47.68 -4.97
CA CYS A 34 36.22 47.05 -3.87
C CYS A 34 35.70 47.47 -2.48
N HIS A 35 35.15 48.68 -2.32
CA HIS A 35 34.69 49.18 -1.01
C HIS A 35 33.25 48.77 -0.64
N SER A 36 32.42 48.38 -1.62
CA SER A 36 31.00 48.03 -1.40
C SER A 36 30.78 46.59 -0.95
N VAL A 37 31.73 45.69 -1.20
CA VAL A 37 31.57 44.25 -0.91
C VAL A 37 31.73 43.97 0.58
N VAL A 38 32.60 44.71 1.28
CA VAL A 38 32.93 44.46 2.69
C VAL A 38 31.70 44.66 3.60
N MET A 39 30.91 45.71 3.38
CA MET A 39 29.72 46.01 4.19
C MET A 39 28.57 44.99 4.02
N ALA A 40 28.52 44.25 2.91
CA ALA A 40 27.43 43.30 2.64
C ALA A 40 27.61 41.96 3.36
N VAL A 41 28.85 41.54 3.62
CA VAL A 41 29.16 40.24 4.26
C VAL A 41 28.79 40.25 5.74
N ASP A 42 28.95 41.40 6.41
CA ASP A 42 28.63 41.57 7.83
C ASP A 42 27.14 41.38 8.16
N THR A 43 26.25 41.56 7.17
CA THR A 43 24.81 41.32 7.31
C THR A 43 24.38 39.87 7.06
N ILE A 44 25.20 39.05 6.41
CA ILE A 44 24.83 37.68 5.98
C ILE A 44 25.26 36.64 7.02
N VAL A 45 26.33 36.91 7.77
CA VAL A 45 26.91 35.98 8.75
C VAL A 45 26.37 36.29 10.13
N SER A 46 25.37 35.52 10.59
CA SER A 46 24.76 35.69 11.93
C SER A 46 25.45 34.88 13.03
N GLU A 47 26.34 33.95 12.68
CA GLU A 47 26.94 33.02 13.63
C GLU A 47 28.10 33.69 14.41
N PRO A 48 28.07 33.73 15.75
CA PRO A 48 29.02 34.53 16.54
C PRO A 48 30.49 34.19 16.30
N SER A 49 30.83 32.92 16.05
CA SER A 49 32.22 32.52 15.84
C SER A 49 32.76 32.95 14.47
N LEU A 50 31.90 32.95 13.45
CA LEU A 50 32.23 33.46 12.12
C LEU A 50 32.31 34.98 12.08
N VAL A 51 31.43 35.68 12.83
CA VAL A 51 31.53 37.13 13.02
C VAL A 51 32.84 37.52 13.69
N ALA A 52 33.24 36.82 14.76
CA ALA A 52 34.53 37.06 15.41
C ALA A 52 35.72 36.81 14.46
N THR A 53 35.62 35.81 13.59
CA THR A 53 36.64 35.52 12.57
C THR A 53 36.76 36.64 11.54
N LEU A 54 35.63 37.18 11.06
CA LEU A 54 35.61 38.33 10.15
C LEU A 54 36.23 39.57 10.78
N GLN A 55 35.82 39.91 12.01
CA GLN A 55 36.35 41.07 12.75
C GLN A 55 37.86 40.99 12.95
N ILE A 56 38.38 39.81 13.34
CA ILE A 56 39.83 39.61 13.54
C ILE A 56 40.57 39.60 12.21
N SER A 57 39.96 39.11 11.14
CA SER A 57 40.52 39.19 9.78
C SER A 57 40.65 40.62 9.30
N ASP A 58 39.62 41.45 9.50
CA ASP A 58 39.66 42.88 9.16
C ASP A 58 40.69 43.62 10.01
N GLN A 59 40.73 43.34 11.31
CA GLN A 59 41.75 43.92 12.20
C GLN A 59 43.17 43.54 11.77
N ALA A 60 43.41 42.28 11.39
CA ALA A 60 44.71 41.83 10.90
C ALA A 60 45.09 42.51 9.57
N ARG A 61 44.11 42.70 8.67
CA ARG A 61 44.30 43.42 7.40
C ARG A 61 44.70 44.88 7.65
N ASP A 62 43.99 45.57 8.54
CA ASP A 62 44.25 46.99 8.83
C ASP A 62 45.61 47.17 9.53
N GLN A 63 46.00 46.25 10.42
CA GLN A 63 47.33 46.20 11.02
C GLN A 63 48.43 45.96 9.97
N ALA A 64 48.19 45.08 8.99
CA ALA A 64 49.13 44.82 7.91
C ALA A 64 49.31 46.04 7.00
N HIS A 65 48.21 46.74 6.65
CA HIS A 65 48.29 47.99 5.88
C HIS A 65 49.04 49.09 6.64
N THR A 66 48.79 49.22 7.95
CA THR A 66 49.51 50.18 8.79
C THR A 66 51.01 49.88 8.83
N LEU A 67 51.37 48.60 8.96
CA LEU A 67 52.77 48.16 8.97
C LEU A 67 53.46 48.39 7.62
N LEU A 68 52.77 48.15 6.50
CA LEU A 68 53.29 48.46 5.16
C LEU A 68 53.57 49.96 5.00
N ARG A 69 52.63 50.82 5.42
CA ARG A 69 52.82 52.28 5.38
C ARG A 69 54.03 52.73 6.19
N LEU A 70 54.20 52.21 7.41
CA LEU A 70 55.36 52.53 8.26
C LEU A 70 56.68 52.01 7.67
N ALA A 71 56.65 50.87 6.95
CA ALA A 71 57.82 50.33 6.27
C ALA A 71 58.21 51.18 5.05
N ASP A 72 57.24 51.68 4.28
CA ASP A 72 57.47 52.58 3.16
C ASP A 72 58.06 53.93 3.65
N GLU A 73 57.48 54.53 4.69
CA GLU A 73 57.98 55.78 5.30
C GLU A 73 59.40 55.66 5.88
N ALA A 74 59.73 54.49 6.44
CA ALA A 74 61.07 54.18 6.95
C ALA A 74 62.09 53.88 5.84
N SER A 75 61.64 53.61 4.60
CA SER A 75 62.51 53.42 3.45
C SER A 75 62.96 54.74 2.81
N ASP A 76 62.13 55.79 2.93
CA ASP A 76 62.39 57.13 2.39
C ASP A 76 63.16 58.06 3.36
N SER A 77 63.29 57.70 4.64
CA SER A 77 63.91 58.52 5.69
C SER A 77 64.96 57.75 6.51
N HIS A 78 66.02 58.41 7.00
CA HIS A 78 67.03 57.76 7.85
C HIS A 78 66.36 57.10 9.06
N ILE A 79 66.51 55.78 9.16
CA ILE A 79 65.81 54.93 10.14
C ILE A 79 66.12 55.39 11.57
N SER A 80 65.15 56.07 12.21
CA SER A 80 65.22 56.41 13.63
C SER A 80 64.95 55.18 14.49
N ALA A 81 65.59 55.10 15.67
CA ALA A 81 65.33 54.05 16.66
C ALA A 81 63.86 54.02 17.11
N GLU A 82 63.18 55.17 17.05
CA GLU A 82 61.76 55.30 17.39
C GLU A 82 60.86 54.65 16.32
N SER A 83 61.17 54.83 15.03
CA SER A 83 60.46 54.18 13.92
C SER A 83 60.65 52.65 13.92
N GLN A 84 61.84 52.16 14.30
CA GLN A 84 62.08 50.72 14.47
C GLN A 84 61.24 50.11 15.60
N ALA A 85 61.12 50.83 16.73
CA ALA A 85 60.31 50.39 17.86
C ALA A 85 58.81 50.33 17.49
N GLU A 86 58.33 51.29 16.70
CA GLU A 86 56.94 51.31 16.24
C GLU A 86 56.61 50.20 15.24
N ILE A 87 57.52 49.91 14.30
CA ILE A 87 57.40 48.76 13.38
C ILE A 87 57.36 47.44 14.17
N ALA A 88 58.26 47.24 15.13
CA ALA A 88 58.28 46.03 15.96
C ALA A 88 56.99 45.85 16.78
N LYS A 89 56.41 46.96 17.27
CA LYS A 89 55.12 46.95 17.96
C LYS A 89 53.99 46.50 17.03
N GLN A 90 53.89 47.08 15.82
CA GLN A 90 52.87 46.69 14.84
C GLN A 90 53.04 45.24 14.35
N GLN A 91 54.28 44.76 14.19
CA GLN A 91 54.58 43.36 13.90
C GLN A 91 54.00 42.44 14.97
N LYS A 92 54.21 42.76 16.25
CA LYS A 92 53.67 41.97 17.37
C LYS A 92 52.14 41.95 17.39
N HIS A 93 51.48 43.08 17.10
CA HIS A 93 50.03 43.14 16.98
C HIS A 93 49.53 42.24 15.85
N LEU A 94 50.13 42.34 14.66
CA LEU A 94 49.77 41.51 13.50
C LEU A 94 49.95 40.01 13.78
N PHE A 95 51.08 39.59 14.36
CA PHE A 95 51.32 38.18 14.69
C PHE A 95 50.32 37.64 15.71
N THR A 96 49.87 38.48 16.65
CA THR A 96 48.84 38.12 17.62
C THR A 96 47.50 37.87 16.92
N SER A 97 47.07 38.79 16.05
CA SER A 97 45.82 38.67 15.29
C SER A 97 45.84 37.45 14.35
N ILE A 98 46.94 37.20 13.65
CA ILE A 98 47.11 36.02 12.79
C ILE A 98 47.04 34.72 13.61
N SER A 99 47.65 34.68 14.79
CA SER A 99 47.58 33.50 15.66
C SER A 99 46.15 33.22 16.11
N HIS A 100 45.39 34.27 16.44
CA HIS A 100 43.98 34.17 16.79
C HIS A 100 43.15 33.66 15.59
N LEU A 101 43.35 34.22 14.39
CA LEU A 101 42.68 33.80 13.16
C LEU A 101 42.90 32.31 12.87
N ARG A 102 44.13 31.81 13.04
CA ARG A 102 44.45 30.37 12.86
C ARG A 102 43.72 29.49 13.87
N GLY A 103 43.54 29.96 15.10
CA GLY A 103 42.74 29.29 16.12
C GLY A 103 41.26 29.20 15.72
N LEU A 104 40.67 30.32 15.34
CA LEU A 104 39.27 30.39 14.90
C LEU A 104 39.01 29.54 13.65
N HIS A 105 39.92 29.54 12.68
CA HIS A 105 39.81 28.70 11.49
C HIS A 105 39.79 27.20 11.83
N ARG A 106 40.64 26.76 12.78
CA ARG A 106 40.62 25.37 13.26
C ARG A 106 39.31 25.03 13.95
N ASN A 107 38.81 25.92 14.80
CA ASN A 107 37.55 25.72 15.51
C ASN A 107 36.37 25.63 14.53
N ALA A 108 36.31 26.50 13.52
CA ALA A 108 35.29 26.44 12.46
C ALA A 108 35.36 25.12 11.68
N CYS A 109 36.57 24.65 11.34
CA CYS A 109 36.75 23.36 10.68
C CYS A 109 36.26 22.19 11.53
N ILE A 110 36.50 22.22 12.85
CA ILE A 110 36.05 21.18 13.79
C ILE A 110 34.54 21.21 13.92
N SER A 111 33.94 22.37 14.16
CA SER A 111 32.49 22.54 14.28
C SER A 111 31.74 22.09 13.02
N ALA A 112 32.28 22.41 11.83
CA ALA A 112 31.71 21.96 10.56
C ALA A 112 31.76 20.43 10.41
N ARG A 113 32.82 19.77 10.89
CA ARG A 113 32.92 18.30 10.88
C ARG A 113 31.96 17.67 11.87
N GLU A 114 31.85 18.23 13.06
CA GLU A 114 30.93 17.78 14.11
C GLU A 114 29.48 17.88 13.64
N THR A 115 29.08 19.02 13.06
CA THR A 115 27.73 19.21 12.50
C THR A 115 27.43 18.20 11.39
N LYS A 116 28.41 17.91 10.52
CA LYS A 116 28.28 16.88 9.48
C LYS A 116 28.09 15.48 10.08
N ALA A 117 28.85 15.14 11.12
CA ALA A 117 28.74 13.85 11.79
C ALA A 117 27.36 13.70 12.46
N GLN A 118 26.93 14.69 13.23
CA GLN A 118 25.62 14.70 13.89
C GLN A 118 24.47 14.60 12.88
N THR A 119 24.55 15.33 11.77
CA THR A 119 23.52 15.28 10.71
C THR A 119 23.50 13.91 10.02
N ALA A 120 24.67 13.29 9.81
CA ALA A 120 24.76 11.97 9.19
C ALA A 120 24.19 10.88 10.10
N GLU A 121 24.45 10.95 11.41
CA GLU A 121 23.89 10.02 12.40
C GLU A 121 22.37 10.15 12.48
N ALA A 122 21.85 11.38 12.59
CA ALA A 122 20.41 11.64 12.61
C ALA A 122 19.74 11.12 11.32
N ARG A 123 20.38 11.33 10.15
CA ARG A 123 19.89 10.80 8.88
C ARG A 123 19.85 9.27 8.87
N GLN A 124 20.92 8.61 9.32
CA GLN A 124 20.96 7.15 9.37
C GLN A 124 19.86 6.57 10.27
N GLU A 125 19.58 7.24 11.39
CA GLU A 125 18.49 6.84 12.29
C GLU A 125 17.11 7.00 11.62
N VAL A 126 16.88 8.10 10.89
CA VAL A 126 15.66 8.29 10.10
C VAL A 126 15.51 7.20 9.04
N ASP A 127 16.58 6.87 8.31
CA ASP A 127 16.57 5.82 7.29
C ASP A 127 16.23 4.44 7.91
N ARG A 128 16.79 4.15 9.09
CA ARG A 128 16.50 2.92 9.85
C ARG A 128 15.02 2.85 10.26
N LEU A 129 14.48 3.93 10.82
CA LEU A 129 13.08 4.00 11.23
C LEU A 129 12.13 3.93 10.03
N HIS A 130 12.50 4.54 8.91
CA HIS A 130 11.72 4.48 7.67
C HIS A 130 11.61 3.05 7.15
N LEU A 131 12.70 2.28 7.19
CA LEU A 131 12.67 0.86 6.81
C LEU A 131 11.77 0.04 7.75
N GLN A 132 11.85 0.29 9.06
CA GLN A 132 10.96 -0.38 10.04
C GLN A 132 9.49 -0.07 9.78
N LEU A 133 9.17 1.19 9.46
CA LEU A 133 7.82 1.59 9.10
C LEU A 133 7.33 0.90 7.82
N GLN A 134 8.18 0.77 6.80
CA GLN A 134 7.82 0.04 5.57
C GLN A 134 7.51 -1.44 5.85
N ASN A 135 8.29 -2.09 6.72
CA ASN A 135 8.02 -3.47 7.14
C ASN A 135 6.64 -3.60 7.81
N LEU A 136 6.29 -2.66 8.69
CA LEU A 136 4.97 -2.65 9.35
C LEU A 136 3.83 -2.42 8.35
N TYR A 137 3.99 -1.55 7.36
CA TYR A 137 2.99 -1.38 6.32
C TYR A 137 2.79 -2.63 5.47
N TYR A 138 3.87 -3.37 5.19
CA TYR A 138 3.78 -4.64 4.50
C TYR A 138 2.99 -5.67 5.32
N GLU A 139 3.32 -5.81 6.60
CA GLU A 139 2.63 -6.71 7.52
C GLU A 139 1.14 -6.34 7.65
N GLN A 140 0.83 -5.06 7.83
CA GLN A 140 -0.55 -4.57 7.87
C GLN A 140 -1.33 -4.96 6.61
N ARG A 141 -0.76 -4.71 5.42
CA ARG A 141 -1.43 -5.02 4.15
C ARG A 141 -1.61 -6.53 3.98
N HIS A 142 -0.63 -7.33 4.41
CA HIS A 142 -0.72 -8.78 4.37
C HIS A 142 -1.88 -9.28 5.24
N LEU A 143 -1.93 -8.86 6.50
CA LEU A 143 -3.00 -9.23 7.44
C LEU A 143 -4.37 -8.77 6.96
N GLN A 144 -4.48 -7.54 6.42
CA GLN A 144 -5.73 -7.06 5.82
C GLN A 144 -6.18 -7.93 4.65
N GLY A 145 -5.24 -8.41 3.83
CA GLY A 145 -5.52 -9.35 2.74
C GLY A 145 -6.04 -10.70 3.26
N GLU A 146 -5.44 -11.23 4.32
CA GLU A 146 -5.88 -12.48 4.96
C GLU A 146 -7.27 -12.33 5.59
N ILE A 147 -7.53 -11.24 6.31
CA ILE A 147 -8.85 -10.93 6.87
C ILE A 147 -9.90 -10.87 5.75
N SER A 148 -9.61 -10.13 4.68
CA SER A 148 -10.52 -10.03 3.53
C SER A 148 -10.78 -11.39 2.87
N ALA A 149 -9.78 -12.26 2.82
CA ALA A 149 -9.92 -13.63 2.30
C ALA A 149 -10.78 -14.50 3.21
N CYS A 150 -10.66 -14.36 4.54
CA CYS A 150 -11.52 -15.04 5.51
C CYS A 150 -12.97 -14.53 5.45
N GLU A 151 -13.18 -13.22 5.35
CA GLU A 151 -14.51 -12.59 5.29
C GLU A 151 -15.23 -12.89 3.97
N SER A 152 -14.49 -13.02 2.86
CA SER A 152 -15.06 -13.39 1.56
C SER A 152 -15.27 -14.89 1.36
N TYR A 153 -15.06 -15.69 2.41
CA TYR A 153 -15.33 -17.12 2.33
C TYR A 153 -16.82 -17.38 2.08
N ASP A 154 -17.12 -18.02 0.95
CA ASP A 154 -18.49 -18.36 0.57
C ASP A 154 -19.02 -19.50 1.44
N HIS A 155 -19.81 -19.13 2.43
CA HIS A 155 -20.49 -20.07 3.31
C HIS A 155 -21.68 -20.70 2.59
N LYS A 156 -21.52 -21.93 2.09
CA LYS A 156 -22.56 -22.68 1.37
C LYS A 156 -23.91 -22.73 2.09
N TYR A 157 -23.93 -22.67 3.42
CA TYR A 157 -25.18 -22.74 4.18
C TYR A 157 -26.10 -21.54 3.92
N GLN A 158 -25.55 -20.38 3.57
CA GLN A 158 -26.30 -19.17 3.26
C GLN A 158 -27.08 -19.27 1.94
N GLN A 159 -26.71 -20.22 1.08
CA GLN A 159 -27.37 -20.48 -0.20
C GLN A 159 -28.52 -21.49 -0.07
N LEU A 160 -28.72 -22.11 1.10
CA LEU A 160 -29.84 -23.03 1.29
C LEU A 160 -31.17 -22.25 1.31
N PRO A 161 -32.20 -22.72 0.59
CA PRO A 161 -33.53 -22.14 0.65
C PRO A 161 -34.23 -22.59 1.95
N LEU A 162 -33.81 -22.01 3.08
CA LEU A 162 -34.41 -22.25 4.39
C LEU A 162 -35.72 -21.47 4.52
N ILE A 163 -36.67 -22.02 5.27
CA ILE A 163 -37.87 -21.26 5.65
C ILE A 163 -37.50 -20.01 6.47
N PRO A 164 -38.26 -18.90 6.36
CA PRO A 164 -38.02 -17.69 7.15
C PRO A 164 -38.03 -17.97 8.66
N VAL A 165 -37.29 -17.17 9.42
CA VAL A 165 -37.16 -17.33 10.88
C VAL A 165 -38.52 -17.31 11.58
N ASP A 166 -39.39 -16.38 11.20
CA ASP A 166 -40.72 -16.24 11.81
C ASP A 166 -41.58 -17.50 11.61
N GLU A 167 -41.52 -18.09 10.42
CA GLU A 167 -42.25 -19.33 10.11
C GLU A 167 -41.67 -20.53 10.83
N PHE A 168 -40.33 -20.60 10.95
CA PHE A 168 -39.66 -21.64 11.72
C PHE A 168 -40.04 -21.57 13.19
N LEU A 169 -39.95 -20.39 13.82
CA LEU A 169 -40.28 -20.20 15.24
C LEU A 169 -41.77 -20.43 15.55
N ALA A 170 -42.66 -20.18 14.58
CA ALA A 170 -44.07 -20.52 14.71
C ALA A 170 -44.31 -22.04 14.78
N GLN A 171 -43.48 -22.83 14.08
CA GLN A 171 -43.55 -24.29 14.08
C GLN A 171 -42.74 -24.92 15.22
N HIS A 172 -41.64 -24.26 15.61
CA HIS A 172 -40.68 -24.70 16.61
C HIS A 172 -40.46 -23.61 17.68
N PRO A 173 -41.45 -23.36 18.55
CA PRO A 173 -41.35 -22.33 19.59
C PRO A 173 -40.26 -22.64 20.64
N GLU A 174 -39.80 -23.90 20.72
CA GLU A 174 -38.71 -24.33 21.60
C GLU A 174 -37.38 -23.60 21.32
N HIS A 175 -37.15 -23.12 20.09
CA HIS A 175 -35.93 -22.45 19.67
C HIS A 175 -36.02 -20.91 19.79
N ALA A 176 -37.07 -20.36 20.40
CA ALA A 176 -37.27 -18.92 20.48
C ALA A 176 -36.27 -18.19 21.40
N THR A 177 -35.60 -18.92 22.29
CA THR A 177 -34.59 -18.39 23.21
C THR A 177 -33.16 -18.67 22.78
N ASP A 178 -32.97 -19.38 21.68
CA ASP A 178 -31.67 -19.85 21.23
C ASP A 178 -30.86 -18.70 20.62
N ASP A 179 -29.53 -18.82 20.67
CA ASP A 179 -28.63 -17.87 20.01
C ASP A 179 -28.74 -17.97 18.49
N GLU A 180 -28.31 -16.94 17.76
CA GLU A 180 -28.45 -16.87 16.29
C GLU A 180 -27.81 -18.08 15.60
N ASP A 181 -26.63 -18.50 16.06
CA ASP A 181 -25.91 -19.67 15.55
C ASP A 181 -26.65 -20.97 15.85
N GLU A 182 -27.18 -21.12 17.07
CA GLU A 182 -27.93 -22.31 17.49
C GLU A 182 -29.24 -22.43 16.69
N LEU A 183 -29.94 -21.31 16.53
CA LEU A 183 -31.15 -21.19 15.71
C LEU A 183 -30.86 -21.51 14.23
N MET A 184 -29.73 -21.06 13.68
CA MET A 184 -29.32 -21.37 12.32
C MET A 184 -29.07 -22.87 12.13
N VAL A 185 -28.39 -23.52 13.08
CA VAL A 185 -28.16 -24.97 13.06
C VAL A 185 -29.49 -25.74 13.13
N ALA A 186 -30.38 -25.37 14.04
CA ALA A 186 -31.70 -26.00 14.17
C ALA A 186 -32.52 -25.88 12.88
N ARG A 187 -32.50 -24.71 12.23
CA ARG A 187 -33.16 -24.47 10.93
C ARG A 187 -32.59 -25.34 9.82
N ILE A 188 -31.27 -25.49 9.76
CA ILE A 188 -30.61 -26.35 8.76
C ILE A 188 -30.95 -27.83 8.99
N ASP A 189 -30.97 -28.28 10.24
CA ASP A 189 -31.33 -29.65 10.58
C ASP A 189 -32.79 -29.96 10.25
N HIS A 190 -33.71 -29.02 10.49
CA HIS A 190 -35.10 -29.14 10.05
C HIS A 190 -35.23 -29.28 8.52
N GLU A 191 -34.59 -28.40 7.75
CA GLU A 191 -34.60 -28.52 6.28
C GLU A 191 -34.01 -29.87 5.82
N ARG A 192 -32.98 -30.37 6.51
CA ARG A 192 -32.40 -31.69 6.21
C ARG A 192 -33.42 -32.80 6.43
N THR A 193 -34.10 -32.83 7.57
CA THR A 193 -35.08 -33.89 7.87
C THR A 193 -36.27 -33.85 6.93
N GLU A 194 -36.76 -32.66 6.56
CA GLU A 194 -37.83 -32.51 5.57
C GLU A 194 -37.41 -33.06 4.20
N ARG A 195 -36.22 -32.71 3.72
CA ARG A 195 -35.72 -33.22 2.42
C ARG A 195 -35.50 -34.72 2.42
N GLU A 196 -34.98 -35.27 3.51
CA GLU A 196 -34.83 -36.72 3.65
C GLU A 196 -36.19 -37.43 3.59
N ALA A 197 -37.20 -36.90 4.29
CA ALA A 197 -38.56 -37.44 4.24
C ALA A 197 -39.17 -37.35 2.84
N LEU A 198 -39.00 -36.23 2.14
CA LEU A 198 -39.48 -36.05 0.76
C LEU A 198 -38.81 -37.02 -0.22
N GLU A 199 -37.50 -37.23 -0.10
CA GLU A 199 -36.78 -38.17 -0.96
C GLU A 199 -37.19 -39.62 -0.65
N GLN A 200 -37.44 -39.99 0.60
CA GLN A 200 -37.99 -41.30 0.96
C GLN A 200 -39.37 -41.51 0.33
N GLN A 201 -40.30 -40.55 0.46
CA GLN A 201 -41.61 -40.62 -0.16
C GLN A 201 -41.52 -40.72 -1.69
N ARG A 202 -40.62 -39.95 -2.31
CA ARG A 202 -40.36 -40.02 -3.75
C ARG A 202 -39.92 -41.44 -4.14
N GLN A 203 -39.01 -42.04 -3.41
CA GLN A 203 -38.53 -43.40 -3.69
C GLN A 203 -39.64 -44.45 -3.54
N GLU A 204 -40.48 -44.34 -2.52
CA GLU A 204 -41.63 -45.21 -2.33
C GLU A 204 -42.64 -45.09 -3.47
N LEU A 205 -42.97 -43.86 -3.88
CA LEU A 205 -43.86 -43.59 -5.01
C LEU A 205 -43.28 -44.11 -6.32
N LEU A 206 -41.95 -43.99 -6.54
CA LEU A 206 -41.28 -44.56 -7.70
C LEU A 206 -41.38 -46.09 -7.73
N LYS A 207 -41.15 -46.76 -6.59
CA LYS A 207 -41.33 -48.22 -6.49
C LYS A 207 -42.77 -48.63 -6.78
N ARG A 208 -43.76 -47.91 -6.22
CA ARG A 208 -45.19 -48.17 -6.47
C ARG A 208 -45.55 -47.97 -7.95
N LYS A 209 -45.04 -46.91 -8.58
CA LYS A 209 -45.20 -46.64 -10.01
C LYS A 209 -44.64 -47.79 -10.85
N GLN A 210 -43.41 -48.24 -10.57
CA GLN A 210 -42.81 -49.38 -11.28
C GLN A 210 -43.62 -50.66 -11.13
N LYS A 211 -44.12 -50.94 -9.91
CA LYS A 211 -44.99 -52.10 -9.66
C LYS A 211 -46.28 -52.03 -10.48
N LEU A 212 -46.94 -50.88 -10.53
CA LEU A 212 -48.16 -50.68 -11.31
C LEU A 212 -47.90 -50.78 -12.82
N ILE A 213 -46.74 -50.31 -13.31
CA ILE A 213 -46.36 -50.47 -14.72
C ILE A 213 -46.18 -51.94 -15.06
N ALA A 214 -45.49 -52.71 -14.22
CA ALA A 214 -45.30 -54.14 -14.42
C ALA A 214 -46.63 -54.92 -14.37
N GLU A 215 -47.51 -54.57 -13.44
CA GLU A 215 -48.85 -55.17 -13.33
C GLU A 215 -49.71 -54.85 -14.56
N ASN A 216 -49.73 -53.60 -15.02
CA ASN A 216 -50.44 -53.22 -16.25
C ASN A 216 -49.88 -53.95 -17.48
N LYS A 217 -48.55 -54.09 -17.58
CA LYS A 217 -47.93 -54.85 -18.67
C LYS A 217 -48.37 -56.31 -18.63
N ARG A 218 -48.31 -56.96 -17.47
CA ARG A 218 -48.77 -58.34 -17.30
C ARG A 218 -50.25 -58.50 -17.69
N ARG A 219 -51.13 -57.61 -17.21
CA ARG A 219 -52.57 -57.67 -17.57
C ARG A 219 -52.81 -57.47 -19.06
N LYS A 220 -52.02 -56.61 -19.73
CA LYS A 220 -52.06 -56.46 -21.19
C LYS A 220 -51.63 -57.73 -21.91
N ASP A 221 -50.55 -58.35 -21.46
CA ASP A 221 -50.05 -59.61 -22.01
C ASP A 221 -51.08 -60.75 -21.80
N ASP A 222 -51.71 -60.82 -20.61
CA ASP A 222 -52.77 -61.78 -20.30
C ASP A 222 -54.02 -61.58 -21.18
N LEU A 223 -54.43 -60.33 -21.43
CA LEU A 223 -55.54 -60.00 -22.34
C LEU A 223 -55.21 -60.38 -23.79
N ALA A 224 -54.00 -60.09 -24.26
CA ALA A 224 -53.56 -60.47 -25.60
C ALA A 224 -53.55 -62.00 -25.79
N ASN A 225 -53.17 -62.76 -24.76
CA ASN A 225 -53.25 -64.22 -24.78
C ASN A 225 -54.70 -64.71 -24.83
N LEU A 226 -55.60 -64.09 -24.04
CA LEU A 226 -57.02 -64.43 -24.06
C LEU A 226 -57.66 -64.15 -25.43
N ASP A 227 -57.34 -63.00 -26.05
CA ASP A 227 -57.79 -62.67 -27.40
C ASP A 227 -57.34 -63.74 -28.42
N GLN A 228 -56.09 -64.20 -28.31
CA GLN A 228 -55.57 -65.27 -29.16
C GLN A 228 -56.29 -66.61 -28.92
N ASP A 229 -56.61 -66.95 -27.68
CA ASP A 229 -57.33 -68.19 -27.36
C ASP A 229 -58.80 -68.14 -27.79
N LEU A 230 -59.44 -66.97 -27.74
CA LEU A 230 -60.78 -66.76 -28.30
C LEU A 230 -60.78 -66.91 -29.82
N GLU A 231 -59.77 -66.38 -30.51
CA GLU A 231 -59.61 -66.54 -31.95
C GLU A 231 -59.49 -68.02 -32.33
N LYS A 232 -58.64 -68.78 -31.62
CA LYS A 232 -58.54 -70.24 -31.78
C LYS A 232 -59.86 -70.97 -31.49
N PHE A 233 -60.59 -70.55 -30.46
CA PHE A 233 -61.89 -71.16 -30.11
C PHE A 233 -62.93 -70.91 -31.21
N ILE A 234 -63.01 -69.68 -31.72
CA ILE A 234 -63.89 -69.33 -32.84
C ILE A 234 -63.52 -70.19 -34.05
N ASP A 235 -62.23 -70.29 -34.40
CA ASP A 235 -61.74 -71.12 -35.50
C ASP A 235 -62.10 -72.59 -35.33
N ALA A 236 -61.98 -73.14 -34.13
CA ALA A 236 -62.35 -74.52 -33.81
C ALA A 236 -63.87 -74.75 -33.84
N ALA A 237 -64.69 -73.72 -33.59
CA ALA A 237 -66.14 -73.79 -33.62
C ALA A 237 -66.74 -73.61 -35.03
N LYS A 238 -66.00 -72.99 -35.98
CA LYS A 238 -66.44 -72.79 -37.37
C LYS A 238 -66.99 -74.06 -38.05
N PRO A 239 -66.35 -75.25 -37.96
CA PRO A 239 -66.86 -76.47 -38.59
C PRO A 239 -68.23 -76.91 -38.05
N ILE A 240 -68.50 -76.66 -36.77
CA ILE A 240 -69.78 -77.00 -36.13
C ILE A 240 -70.87 -76.05 -36.65
N LEU A 241 -70.57 -74.74 -36.75
CA LEU A 241 -71.48 -73.76 -37.36
C LEU A 241 -71.80 -74.11 -38.81
N GLU A 242 -70.80 -74.46 -39.62
CA GLU A 242 -70.99 -74.88 -41.01
C GLU A 242 -71.86 -76.15 -41.15
N LEU A 243 -71.85 -77.05 -40.15
CA LEU A 243 -72.72 -78.21 -40.10
C LEU A 243 -74.17 -77.84 -39.80
N PHE A 244 -74.40 -76.88 -38.88
CA PHE A 244 -75.74 -76.37 -38.57
C PHE A 244 -76.33 -75.52 -39.69
N GLU A 245 -75.51 -74.79 -40.46
CA GLU A 245 -75.96 -74.03 -41.64
C GLU A 245 -76.29 -74.91 -42.86
N LYS A 246 -75.76 -76.14 -42.91
CA LYS A 246 -76.03 -77.13 -43.97
C LYS A 246 -77.15 -78.12 -43.62
N ALA A 247 -77.70 -78.07 -42.40
CA ALA A 247 -78.89 -78.82 -42.02
C ALA A 247 -80.15 -78.01 -42.40
N PRO A 248 -81.14 -78.60 -43.12
CA PRO A 248 -82.38 -77.91 -43.49
C PRO A 248 -83.30 -77.61 -42.29
#